data_AF-A0A2G3J8N8-F1
#
_entry.id   AF-A0A2G3J8N8-F1
#
_cell.length_a   1.000
_cell.length_b   1.000
_cell.length_c   1.000
_cell.angle_alpha   90.00
_cell.angle_beta   90.00
_cell.angle_gamma   90.00
#
_symmetry.space_group_name_H-M   'P 1'
#
loop_
_entity.id
_entity.type
_entity.pdbx_description
1 polymer ?
#
loop_
_entity_poly.entity_id
_entity_poly.type
_entity_poly.pdbx_seq_one_letter_code
_entity_poly.pdbx_strand_id
1 'polypeptide(L)'
;MPQFWFRSNMFHVDPKEDDETNPFCYGKELAQWLKQKFEQLGYSAEQIIPEDFGWCIVLSRDSGLLWVGCTNIRSDLYEKITEEQKSTYIPDGSALTWSVFVGIDKPPIWSTFFANRRAVVQNLEQAAQKIGTDLEAILTSEKQINLVPQP
;
A
#
# COMPACT_ATOMS: atom_id res chain seq x y z
N MET A 1 0.50 -11.43 5.60
CA MET A 1 0.02 -11.08 4.25
C MET A 1 1.21 -10.75 3.37
N PRO A 2 1.12 -10.91 2.04
CA PRO A 2 2.20 -10.55 1.12
C PRO A 2 2.61 -9.08 1.27
N GLN A 3 3.92 -8.83 1.30
CA GLN A 3 4.53 -7.50 1.37
C GLN A 3 5.84 -7.50 0.57
N PHE A 4 6.08 -6.41 -0.15
CA PHE A 4 7.23 -6.23 -1.01
C PHE A 4 7.87 -4.88 -0.74
N TRP A 5 9.18 -4.82 -0.94
CA TRP A 5 9.97 -3.59 -0.87
C TRP A 5 10.73 -3.40 -2.16
N PHE A 6 10.85 -2.16 -2.61
CA PHE A 6 11.55 -1.86 -3.84
C PHE A 6 12.07 -0.42 -3.88
N ARG A 7 12.99 -0.18 -4.81
CA ARG A 7 13.41 1.17 -5.21
C ARG A 7 12.97 1.45 -6.63
N SER A 8 12.55 2.69 -6.87
CA SER A 8 12.12 3.16 -8.18
C SER A 8 12.25 4.68 -8.27
N ASN A 9 12.54 5.16 -9.47
CA ASN A 9 12.52 6.58 -9.83
C ASN A 9 11.18 7.01 -10.48
N MET A 10 10.19 6.11 -10.54
CA MET A 10 8.88 6.40 -11.16
C MET A 10 7.99 7.27 -10.29
N PHE A 11 8.20 7.27 -8.98
CA PHE A 11 7.29 7.84 -8.01
C PHE A 11 7.90 9.08 -7.37
N HIS A 12 7.15 10.16 -7.41
CA HIS A 12 7.49 11.44 -6.82
C HIS A 12 6.70 11.62 -5.52
N VAL A 13 7.32 12.34 -4.60
CA VAL A 13 6.67 12.76 -3.37
C VAL A 13 5.94 14.07 -3.65
N ASP A 14 4.64 14.11 -3.38
CA ASP A 14 3.90 15.36 -3.31
C ASP A 14 4.20 15.99 -1.95
N PRO A 15 4.77 17.21 -1.87
CA PRO A 15 5.12 17.88 -0.62
C PRO A 15 3.98 18.04 0.39
N LYS A 16 2.74 17.80 -0.03
CA LYS A 16 1.53 17.92 0.81
C LYS A 16 0.78 16.61 0.98
N GLU A 17 1.24 15.49 0.40
CA GLU A 17 0.47 14.24 0.54
C GLU A 17 0.45 13.75 2.00
N ASP A 18 1.44 14.12 2.80
CA ASP A 18 1.50 13.77 4.22
C ASP A 18 0.76 14.76 5.14
N ASP A 19 0.10 15.79 4.59
CA ASP A 19 -0.92 16.56 5.30
C ASP A 19 -2.18 15.72 5.57
N GLU A 20 -2.43 14.70 4.72
CA GLU A 20 -3.57 13.79 4.83
C GLU A 20 -3.22 12.48 5.56
N THR A 21 -1.93 12.16 5.71
CA THR A 21 -1.41 10.97 6.39
C THR A 21 -0.61 11.35 7.64
N ASN A 22 0.13 10.42 8.24
CA ASN A 22 1.16 10.79 9.21
C ASN A 22 2.37 11.43 8.51
N PRO A 23 3.14 12.31 9.20
CA PRO A 23 4.34 12.92 8.62
C PRO A 23 5.32 11.89 8.07
N PHE A 24 5.84 12.15 6.87
CA PHE A 24 6.77 11.27 6.13
C PHE A 24 6.19 9.91 5.70
N CYS A 25 4.87 9.78 5.62
CA CYS A 25 4.19 8.64 5.02
C CYS A 25 3.73 8.97 3.59
N TYR A 26 4.58 8.66 2.62
CA TYR A 26 4.36 8.96 1.21
C TYR A 26 3.89 7.71 0.45
N GLY A 27 3.20 7.89 -0.67
CA GLY A 27 2.78 6.75 -1.49
C GLY A 27 1.59 7.00 -2.40
N LYS A 28 1.14 8.25 -2.55
CA LYS A 28 -0.05 8.61 -3.34
C LYS A 28 0.13 8.28 -4.81
N GLU A 29 1.25 8.69 -5.42
CA GLU A 29 1.53 8.38 -6.83
C GLU A 29 1.71 6.87 -7.05
N LEU A 30 2.37 6.18 -6.11
CA LEU A 30 2.47 4.73 -6.11
C LEU A 30 1.10 4.05 -6.07
N ALA A 31 0.20 4.51 -5.20
CA ALA A 31 -1.17 4.00 -5.11
C ALA A 31 -1.95 4.27 -6.40
N GLN A 32 -1.80 5.44 -7.02
CA GLN A 32 -2.44 5.79 -8.28
C GLN A 32 -1.98 4.89 -9.43
N TRP A 33 -0.66 4.69 -9.55
CA TRP A 33 -0.08 3.81 -10.55
C TRP A 33 -0.55 2.37 -10.35
N LEU A 34 -0.47 1.86 -9.11
CA LEU A 34 -0.82 0.48 -8.82
C LEU A 34 -2.33 0.22 -8.96
N LYS A 35 -3.19 1.21 -8.67
CA LYS A 35 -4.63 1.15 -8.96
C LYS A 35 -4.88 0.90 -10.45
N GLN A 36 -4.21 1.64 -11.34
CA GLN A 36 -4.35 1.45 -12.78
C GLN A 36 -3.90 0.06 -13.23
N LYS A 37 -2.83 -0.49 -12.63
CA LYS A 37 -2.38 -1.86 -12.91
C LYS A 37 -3.42 -2.90 -12.49
N PHE A 38 -4.02 -2.74 -11.32
CA PHE A 38 -5.11 -3.63 -10.88
C PHE A 38 -6.35 -3.53 -11.78
N GLU A 39 -6.73 -2.33 -12.21
CA GLU A 39 -7.84 -2.14 -13.16
C GLU A 39 -7.57 -2.85 -14.50
N GLN A 40 -6.33 -2.79 -15.00
CA GLN A 40 -5.92 -3.51 -16.22
C GLN A 40 -6.01 -5.04 -16.07
N LEU A 41 -5.85 -5.56 -14.85
CA LEU A 41 -6.04 -6.98 -14.52
C LEU A 41 -7.52 -7.34 -14.26
N GLY A 42 -8.44 -6.38 -14.38
CA GLY A 42 -9.88 -6.59 -14.22
C GLY A 42 -10.41 -6.42 -12.80
N TYR A 43 -9.61 -5.91 -11.87
CA TYR A 43 -10.10 -5.57 -10.53
C TYR A 43 -10.93 -4.28 -10.57
N SER A 44 -12.01 -4.24 -9.79
CA SER A 44 -12.80 -3.02 -9.57
C SER A 44 -12.21 -2.20 -8.43
N ALA A 45 -11.01 -1.64 -8.63
CA ALA A 45 -10.35 -0.84 -7.60
C ALA A 45 -11.15 0.45 -7.32
N GLU A 46 -11.75 0.53 -6.12
CA GLU A 46 -12.76 1.53 -5.78
C GLU A 46 -12.16 2.92 -5.59
N GLN A 47 -11.29 3.07 -4.60
CA GLN A 47 -10.78 4.35 -4.14
C GLN A 47 -9.35 4.24 -3.60
N ILE A 48 -8.65 5.37 -3.61
CA ILE A 48 -7.38 5.56 -2.90
C ILE A 48 -7.69 6.43 -1.69
N ILE A 49 -7.30 5.99 -0.50
CA ILE A 49 -7.53 6.74 0.74
C ILE A 49 -6.23 6.92 1.52
N PRO A 50 -6.09 8.03 2.26
CA PRO A 50 -5.01 8.22 3.20
C PRO A 50 -5.23 7.36 4.45
N GLU A 51 -4.15 6.85 5.01
CA GLU A 51 -4.08 6.06 6.23
C GLU A 51 -2.88 6.52 7.08
N ASP A 52 -2.83 6.09 8.34
CA ASP A 52 -1.76 6.47 9.27
C ASP A 52 -0.36 5.95 8.86
N PHE A 53 -0.30 4.98 7.94
CA PHE A 53 0.93 4.45 7.38
C PHE A 53 1.26 4.95 5.96
N GLY A 54 0.39 5.73 5.31
CA GLY A 54 0.56 6.15 3.91
C GLY A 54 -0.74 6.09 3.14
N TRP A 55 -0.73 5.53 1.93
CA TRP A 55 -1.90 5.49 1.06
C TRP A 55 -2.36 4.06 0.84
N CYS A 56 -3.66 3.82 0.72
CA CYS A 56 -4.15 2.48 0.40
C CYS A 56 -5.17 2.49 -0.75
N ILE A 57 -5.12 1.43 -1.55
CA ILE A 57 -6.09 1.15 -2.62
C ILE A 57 -7.11 0.17 -2.05
N VAL A 58 -8.38 0.56 -2.03
CA VAL A 58 -9.48 -0.34 -1.68
C VAL A 58 -9.86 -1.17 -2.91
N LEU A 59 -9.75 -2.49 -2.80
CA LEU A 59 -10.02 -3.42 -3.89
C LEU A 59 -11.39 -4.12 -3.78
N SER A 60 -11.92 -4.29 -2.56
CA SER A 60 -13.28 -4.82 -2.35
C SER A 60 -13.76 -4.54 -0.93
N ARG A 61 -15.07 -4.38 -0.76
CA ARG A 61 -15.79 -4.27 0.52
C ARG A 61 -16.83 -5.38 0.75
N ASP A 62 -17.06 -6.27 -0.21
CA ASP A 62 -18.24 -7.15 -0.24
C ASP A 62 -18.34 -8.15 0.91
N SER A 63 -17.19 -8.67 1.36
CA SER A 63 -17.11 -9.73 2.37
C SER A 63 -16.23 -9.35 3.57
N GLY A 64 -15.79 -8.10 3.62
CA GLY A 64 -14.73 -7.53 4.46
C GLY A 64 -13.93 -6.53 3.64
N LEU A 65 -13.03 -5.78 4.26
CA LEU A 65 -12.17 -4.86 3.51
C LEU A 65 -10.98 -5.62 2.96
N LEU A 66 -10.73 -5.47 1.66
CA LEU A 66 -9.52 -5.96 1.01
C LEU A 66 -8.82 -4.77 0.35
N TRP A 67 -7.55 -4.58 0.69
CA TRP A 67 -6.84 -3.37 0.33
C TRP A 67 -5.35 -3.61 0.10
N VAL A 68 -4.69 -2.68 -0.59
CA VAL A 68 -3.25 -2.69 -0.81
C VAL A 68 -2.66 -1.38 -0.29
N GLY A 69 -1.83 -1.47 0.73
CA GLY A 69 -1.07 -0.34 1.26
C GLY A 69 0.11 -0.02 0.35
N CYS A 70 0.36 1.28 0.18
CA CYS A 70 1.42 1.89 -0.60
C CYS A 70 2.10 2.93 0.29
N THR A 71 3.35 2.67 0.67
CA THR A 71 4.08 3.50 1.62
C THR A 71 5.58 3.56 1.30
N ASN A 72 6.34 4.33 2.06
CA ASN A 72 7.79 4.30 2.12
C ASN A 72 8.29 3.84 3.51
N ILE A 73 9.56 3.46 3.58
CA ILE A 73 10.22 3.21 4.87
C ILE A 73 10.46 4.56 5.57
N ARG A 74 9.67 4.80 6.61
CA ARG A 74 9.64 6.06 7.36
C ARG A 74 10.86 6.25 8.27
N SER A 75 11.39 5.17 8.85
CA SER A 75 12.56 5.21 9.74
C SER A 75 13.79 5.82 9.06
N ASP A 76 14.01 5.45 7.80
CA ASP A 76 15.13 5.93 6.98
C ASP A 76 15.14 7.46 6.80
N LEU A 77 13.98 8.12 6.97
CA LEU A 77 13.85 9.57 6.85
C LEU A 77 14.16 10.27 8.17
N TYR A 78 13.64 9.76 9.29
CA TYR A 78 13.92 10.33 10.62
C TYR A 78 15.39 10.26 11.00
N GLU A 79 16.13 9.27 10.52
CA GLU A 79 17.57 9.18 10.76
C GLU A 79 18.39 10.25 10.00
N LYS A 80 17.81 10.90 8.99
CA LYS A 80 18.51 11.81 8.08
C LYS A 80 18.22 13.29 8.31
N ILE A 81 17.24 13.62 9.16
CA ILE A 81 16.73 14.98 9.32
C ILE A 81 16.68 15.39 10.79
N THR A 82 17.03 16.65 11.07
CA THR A 82 16.85 17.24 12.40
C THR A 82 15.40 17.65 12.63
N GLU A 83 15.01 17.91 13.88
CA GLU A 83 13.66 18.39 14.22
C GLU A 83 13.30 19.68 13.46
N GLU A 84 14.26 20.59 13.31
CA GLU A 84 14.06 21.88 12.63
C GLU A 84 13.80 21.71 11.13
N GLN A 85 14.36 20.66 10.52
CA GLN A 85 14.22 20.38 9.11
C GLN A 85 12.89 19.72 8.77
N LYS A 86 12.21 19.09 9.74
CA LYS A 86 11.04 18.24 9.48
C LYS A 86 9.94 18.95 8.70
N SER A 87 9.62 20.19 9.06
CA SER A 87 8.52 20.95 8.45
C SER A 87 8.75 21.39 7.01
N THR A 88 10.00 21.32 6.52
CA THR A 88 10.37 21.77 5.17
C THR A 88 11.03 20.68 4.33
N TYR A 89 11.29 19.52 4.93
CA TYR A 89 12.02 18.45 4.27
C TYR A 89 11.10 17.64 3.37
N ILE A 90 11.43 17.63 2.08
CA ILE A 90 10.76 16.82 1.07
C ILE A 90 11.82 15.85 0.52
N PRO A 91 11.69 14.53 0.72
CA PRO A 91 12.64 13.59 0.16
C PRO A 91 12.47 13.47 -1.35
N ASP A 92 13.58 13.17 -2.02
CA ASP A 92 13.54 12.67 -3.40
C ASP A 92 12.96 11.24 -3.39
N GLY A 93 11.85 11.02 -4.11
CA GLY A 93 11.19 9.72 -4.20
C GLY A 93 12.09 8.60 -4.74
N SER A 94 13.09 8.94 -5.56
CA SER A 94 14.08 7.97 -6.06
C SER A 94 15.06 7.48 -4.99
N ALA A 95 15.20 8.23 -3.90
CA ALA A 95 16.02 7.86 -2.74
C ALA A 95 15.24 7.03 -1.69
N LEU A 96 13.92 6.88 -1.86
CA LEU A 96 13.08 6.12 -0.94
C LEU A 96 13.12 4.63 -1.23
N THR A 97 13.02 3.85 -0.17
CA THR A 97 12.58 2.45 -0.25
C THR A 97 11.06 2.44 -0.11
N TRP A 98 10.37 2.07 -1.18
CA TRP A 98 8.92 1.92 -1.21
C TRP A 98 8.53 0.55 -0.63
N SER A 99 7.36 0.48 -0.02
CA SER A 99 6.75 -0.75 0.45
C SER A 99 5.30 -0.84 0.01
N VAL A 100 4.91 -2.01 -0.47
CA VAL A 100 3.52 -2.34 -0.79
C VAL A 100 3.13 -3.63 -0.09
N PHE A 101 1.93 -3.67 0.47
CA PHE A 101 1.46 -4.84 1.22
C PHE A 101 -0.04 -5.02 1.10
N VAL A 102 -0.47 -6.28 1.14
CA VAL A 102 -1.90 -6.62 1.09
C VAL A 102 -2.46 -6.64 2.51
N GLY A 103 -3.59 -5.97 2.71
CA GLY A 103 -4.31 -5.92 3.98
C GLY A 103 -5.72 -6.47 3.86
N ILE A 104 -6.22 -7.04 4.97
CA ILE A 104 -7.63 -7.39 5.12
C ILE A 104 -8.17 -6.90 6.46
N ASP A 105 -9.36 -6.32 6.45
CA ASP A 105 -10.11 -6.07 7.68
C ASP A 105 -11.23 -7.10 7.78
N LYS A 106 -11.11 -7.97 8.77
CA LYS A 106 -12.07 -9.03 9.01
C LYS A 106 -13.35 -8.44 9.61
N PRO A 107 -14.54 -8.90 9.19
CA PRO A 107 -15.78 -8.44 9.80
C PRO A 107 -15.78 -8.68 11.32
N PRO A 108 -16.39 -7.77 12.12
CA PRO A 108 -16.37 -7.86 13.57
C PRO A 108 -16.94 -9.19 14.07
N ILE A 109 -16.36 -9.74 15.14
CA ILE A 109 -16.79 -11.05 15.69
C ILE A 109 -18.23 -11.04 16.22
N TRP A 110 -18.73 -9.87 16.66
CA TRP A 110 -20.11 -9.67 17.12
C TRP A 110 -21.09 -9.34 16.00
N SER A 111 -20.62 -9.16 14.75
CA SER A 111 -21.53 -8.96 13.62
C SER A 111 -22.33 -10.25 13.43
N THR A 112 -23.65 -10.14 13.61
CA THR A 112 -24.61 -11.26 13.69
C THR A 112 -24.90 -11.94 12.36
N PHE A 113 -24.14 -11.63 11.30
CA PHE A 113 -24.27 -12.25 10.00
C PHE A 113 -23.24 -13.37 9.86
N PHE A 114 -23.74 -14.57 9.55
CA PHE A 114 -23.03 -15.78 9.12
C PHE A 114 -22.61 -16.79 10.20
N ALA A 115 -23.41 -17.86 10.27
CA ALA A 115 -22.94 -19.21 10.57
C ALA A 115 -21.67 -19.64 9.76
N ASN A 116 -21.30 -18.85 8.74
CA ASN A 116 -20.19 -19.07 7.82
C ASN A 116 -19.02 -18.07 7.98
N ARG A 117 -18.88 -17.36 9.11
CA ARG A 117 -17.76 -16.40 9.32
C ARG A 117 -16.38 -16.98 8.97
N ARG A 118 -16.14 -18.26 9.32
CA ARG A 118 -14.91 -18.96 8.97
C ARG A 118 -14.68 -19.04 7.45
N ALA A 119 -15.72 -19.37 6.69
CA ALA A 119 -15.65 -19.43 5.23
C ALA A 119 -15.43 -18.03 4.63
N VAL A 120 -16.08 -16.99 5.17
CA VAL A 120 -15.86 -15.60 4.76
C VAL A 120 -14.40 -15.19 4.95
N VAL A 121 -13.84 -15.42 6.14
CA VAL A 121 -12.44 -15.11 6.44
C VAL A 121 -11.50 -15.91 5.53
N GLN A 122 -11.78 -17.19 5.31
CA GLN A 122 -10.98 -18.03 4.41
C GLN A 122 -10.99 -17.52 2.96
N ASN A 123 -12.16 -17.08 2.47
CA ASN A 123 -12.27 -16.50 1.13
C ASN A 123 -11.50 -15.17 1.02
N LEU A 124 -11.56 -14.31 2.05
CA LEU A 124 -10.76 -13.08 2.10
C LEU A 124 -9.25 -13.37 2.09
N GLU A 125 -8.80 -14.36 2.86
CA GLU A 125 -7.38 -14.75 2.90
C GLU A 125 -6.91 -15.33 1.56
N GLN A 126 -7.75 -16.11 0.87
CA GLN A 126 -7.47 -16.59 -0.48
C GLN A 126 -7.41 -15.45 -1.50
N ALA A 127 -8.33 -14.50 -1.42
CA ALA A 127 -8.32 -13.31 -2.29
C ALA A 127 -7.06 -12.46 -2.04
N ALA A 128 -6.68 -12.24 -0.78
CA ALA A 128 -5.47 -11.53 -0.42
C ALA A 128 -4.20 -12.24 -0.94
N GLN A 129 -4.17 -13.57 -0.90
CA GLN A 129 -3.05 -14.33 -1.45
C GLN A 129 -2.96 -14.18 -2.98
N LYS A 130 -4.10 -14.23 -3.69
CA LYS A 130 -4.14 -14.00 -5.14
C LYS A 130 -3.64 -12.60 -5.49
N ILE A 131 -4.10 -11.57 -4.78
CA ILE A 131 -3.65 -10.19 -4.97
C ILE A 131 -2.16 -10.07 -4.72
N GLY A 132 -1.61 -10.78 -3.72
CA GLY A 132 -0.17 -10.83 -3.50
C GLY A 132 0.61 -11.38 -4.69
N THR A 133 0.11 -12.45 -5.31
CA THR A 133 0.71 -13.02 -6.53
C THR A 133 0.63 -12.03 -7.71
N ASP A 134 -0.52 -11.40 -7.91
CA ASP A 134 -0.68 -10.40 -8.98
C ASP A 134 0.18 -9.16 -8.73
N LEU A 135 0.31 -8.73 -7.48
CA LEU A 135 1.18 -7.64 -7.05
C LEU A 135 2.64 -7.96 -7.34
N GLU A 136 3.12 -9.14 -6.98
CA GLU A 136 4.47 -9.59 -7.30
C GLU A 136 4.71 -9.59 -8.82
N ALA A 137 3.75 -10.08 -9.60
CA ALA A 137 3.83 -10.08 -11.07
C ALA A 137 3.88 -8.65 -11.64
N ILE A 138 3.06 -7.72 -11.11
CA ILE A 138 3.08 -6.31 -11.48
C ILE A 138 4.48 -5.72 -11.23
N LEU A 139 4.98 -5.85 -10.00
CA LEU A 139 6.26 -5.26 -9.59
C LEU A 139 7.44 -5.83 -10.37
N THR A 140 7.47 -7.15 -10.58
CA THR A 140 8.58 -7.83 -11.29
C THR A 140 8.57 -7.58 -12.79
N SER A 141 7.42 -7.22 -13.37
CA SER A 141 7.29 -6.89 -14.80
C SER A 141 7.73 -5.46 -15.15
N GLU A 142 7.78 -4.55 -14.18
CA GLU A 142 8.11 -3.15 -14.39
C GLU A 142 9.63 -2.92 -14.32
N LYS A 143 10.23 -2.49 -15.43
CA LYS A 143 11.70 -2.39 -15.54
C LYS A 143 12.33 -1.37 -14.60
N GLN A 144 11.55 -0.36 -14.19
CA GLN A 144 12.01 0.71 -13.31
C GLN A 144 11.76 0.39 -11.82
N ILE A 145 11.25 -0.81 -11.51
CA ILE A 145 11.10 -1.30 -10.14
C ILE A 145 12.19 -2.31 -9.85
N ASN A 146 12.97 -2.04 -8.81
CA ASN A 146 14.03 -2.93 -8.33
C ASN A 146 13.63 -3.45 -6.95
N LEU A 147 13.17 -4.71 -6.88
CA LEU A 147 12.85 -5.35 -5.60
C LEU A 147 14.09 -5.40 -4.71
N VAL A 148 13.90 -5.13 -3.42
CA VAL A 148 14.95 -5.20 -2.39
C VAL A 148 14.52 -6.12 -1.25
N PRO A 149 15.47 -6.68 -0.48
CA PRO A 149 15.14 -7.41 0.75
C PRO A 149 14.36 -6.55 1.74
N GLN A 150 13.73 -7.21 2.70
CA GLN A 150 13.12 -6.53 3.83
C GLN A 150 14.18 -5.65 4.55
N PRO A 151 13.91 -4.35 4.74
CA PRO A 151 14.79 -3.41 5.43
C PRO A 151 14.87 -3.67 6.94
#